data_AF-A8PKQ5-F1
#
_entry.id   AF-A8PKQ5-F1
#
_cell.length_a   1.000
_cell.length_b   1.000
_cell.length_c   1.000
_cell.angle_alpha   90.00
_cell.angle_beta   90.00
_cell.angle_gamma   90.00
#
_symmetry.space_group_name_H-M   'P 1'
#
loop_
_entity.id
_entity.type
_entity.pdbx_description
1 polymer ?
#
loop_
_entity_poly.entity_id
_entity_poly.type
_entity_poly.pdbx_seq_one_letter_code
_entity_poly.pdbx_strand_id
1 'polypeptide(L)'
;MDQLHSGIIEEVPPKDEVGVIHYLPHHEVLTPSKSTTKLRIVYDASAHHKGFKSLNEVLHRGPVMLPDSVGVILRFRMMKIVITADIEKHFYN
;
A
#
# COMPACT_ATOMS: atom_id res chain seq x y z
N MET A 1 3.93 -17.38 0.30
CA MET A 1 4.85 -17.93 -0.71
C MET A 1 4.94 -17.01 -1.93
N ASP A 2 3.83 -16.60 -2.55
CA ASP A 2 3.85 -15.72 -3.74
C ASP A 2 4.56 -14.38 -3.53
N GLN A 3 4.40 -13.74 -2.35
CA GLN A 3 5.09 -12.48 -2.04
C GLN A 3 6.61 -12.66 -1.87
N LEU A 4 7.05 -13.79 -1.33
CA LEU A 4 8.48 -14.10 -1.17
C LEU A 4 9.12 -14.37 -2.55
N HIS A 5 8.45 -15.17 -3.39
CA HIS A 5 8.91 -15.45 -4.76
C HIS A 5 8.91 -14.22 -5.66
N SER A 6 8.03 -13.24 -5.43
CA SER A 6 7.99 -11.98 -6.18
C SER A 6 8.90 -10.88 -5.60
N GLY A 7 9.68 -11.17 -4.55
CA GLY A 7 10.59 -10.21 -3.95
C GLY A 7 9.89 -9.06 -3.20
N ILE A 8 8.61 -9.21 -2.88
CA ILE A 8 7.83 -8.21 -2.11
C ILE A 8 8.21 -8.26 -0.63
N ILE A 9 8.60 -9.43 -0.12
CA ILE A 9 9.06 -9.66 1.25
C ILE A 9 10.35 -10.47 1.25
N GLU A 10 11.12 -10.37 2.32
CA GLU A 10 12.34 -11.15 2.56
C GLU A 10 12.32 -11.78 3.97
N GLU A 11 13.12 -12.83 4.16
CA GLU A 11 13.31 -13.41 5.49
C GLU A 11 14.22 -12.52 6.33
N VAL A 12 13.77 -12.16 7.52
CA VAL A 12 14.57 -11.39 8.48
C VAL A 12 15.59 -12.33 9.15
N PRO A 13 16.90 -12.02 9.12
CA PRO A 13 17.92 -12.84 9.75
C PRO A 13 17.68 -12.99 11.27
N PRO A 14 17.98 -14.15 11.87
CA PRO A 14 17.74 -14.41 13.29
C PRO A 14 18.72 -13.70 14.25
N LYS A 15 19.47 -12.68 13.80
CA LYS A 15 20.51 -12.01 14.60
C LYS A 15 19.98 -10.74 15.27
N ASP A 16 20.51 -10.46 16.46
CA ASP A 16 20.19 -9.32 17.32
C ASP A 16 20.23 -8.00 16.54
N GLU A 17 19.08 -7.60 16.00
CA GLU A 17 18.93 -6.27 15.41
C GLU A 17 19.09 -5.24 16.54
N VAL A 18 20.14 -4.44 16.44
CA VAL A 18 20.37 -3.31 17.34
C VAL A 18 19.42 -2.20 16.95
N GLY A 19 18.30 -2.06 17.66
CA GLY A 19 17.32 -1.01 17.40
C GLY A 19 15.91 -1.31 17.93
N VAL A 20 14.95 -0.47 17.56
CA VAL A 20 13.53 -0.68 17.84
C VAL A 20 12.94 -1.52 16.71
N ILE A 21 12.60 -2.77 17.01
CA ILE A 21 11.89 -3.66 16.08
C ILE A 21 10.39 -3.37 16.18
N HIS A 22 9.73 -3.14 15.05
CA HIS A 22 8.30 -2.90 14.98
C HIS A 22 7.62 -3.99 14.16
N TYR A 23 6.61 -4.64 14.74
CA TYR A 23 5.79 -5.64 14.06
C TYR A 23 4.47 -5.02 13.62
N LEU A 24 4.05 -5.29 12.39
CA LEU A 24 2.73 -4.94 11.91
C LEU A 24 1.80 -6.16 12.07
N PRO A 25 0.75 -6.08 12.90
CA PRO A 25 -0.31 -7.06 12.90
C PRO A 25 -0.89 -7.17 11.49
N HIS A 26 -1.21 -8.39 11.07
CA HIS A 26 -1.84 -8.62 9.79
C HIS A 26 -2.97 -9.64 9.91
N HIS A 27 -3.93 -9.55 8.99
CA HIS A 27 -5.02 -10.50 8.88
C HIS A 27 -5.44 -10.67 7.42
N GLU A 28 -6.03 -11.82 7.11
CA GLU A 28 -6.59 -12.11 5.81
C GLU A 28 -7.96 -11.46 5.59
N VAL A 29 -8.17 -10.98 4.37
CA VAL A 29 -9.47 -10.54 3.86
C VAL A 29 -9.79 -11.35 2.62
N LEU A 30 -10.75 -12.27 2.78
CA LEU A 30 -11.27 -13.10 1.68
C LEU A 30 -12.39 -12.36 0.96
N THR A 31 -12.28 -12.26 -0.36
CA THR A 31 -13.32 -11.69 -1.23
C THR A 31 -13.55 -12.63 -2.41
N PRO A 32 -14.28 -13.74 -2.22
CA PRO A 32 -14.36 -14.84 -3.19
C PRO A 32 -14.96 -14.42 -4.55
N SER A 33 -15.78 -13.37 -4.57
CA SER A 33 -16.43 -12.83 -5.77
C SER A 33 -15.52 -11.97 -6.65
N LYS A 34 -14.29 -11.65 -6.22
CA LYS A 34 -13.32 -10.94 -7.06
C LYS A 34 -12.69 -11.87 -8.10
N SER A 35 -12.63 -11.41 -9.35
CA SER A 35 -12.00 -12.14 -10.46
C SER A 35 -10.48 -12.23 -10.32
N THR A 36 -9.84 -11.20 -9.78
CA THR A 36 -8.38 -11.09 -9.67
C THR A 36 -7.87 -11.62 -8.33
N THR A 37 -8.06 -10.84 -7.25
CA THR A 37 -7.47 -11.12 -5.94
C THR A 37 -8.53 -11.60 -4.95
N LYS A 38 -8.64 -12.93 -4.82
CA LYS A 38 -9.60 -13.58 -3.90
C LYS A 38 -9.19 -13.51 -2.43
N LEU A 39 -7.90 -13.39 -2.14
CA LEU A 39 -7.32 -13.27 -0.80
C LEU A 39 -6.37 -12.06 -0.75
N ARG A 40 -6.56 -11.17 0.22
CA ARG A 40 -5.67 -10.03 0.48
C ARG A 40 -5.16 -10.10 1.91
N ILE A 41 -3.88 -9.82 2.12
CA ILE A 41 -3.32 -9.61 3.46
C ILE A 41 -3.39 -8.11 3.77
N VAL A 42 -3.98 -7.76 4.91
CA VAL A 42 -4.06 -6.37 5.39
C VAL A 42 -3.13 -6.21 6.57
N TYR A 43 -2.20 -5.25 6.48
CA TYR A 43 -1.30 -4.88 7.56
C TYR A 43 -1.87 -3.66 8.29
N ASP A 44 -1.96 -3.73 9.62
CA ASP A 44 -2.41 -2.63 10.45
C ASP A 44 -1.24 -1.73 10.87
N ALA A 45 -0.99 -0.69 10.09
CA ALA A 45 0.00 0.34 10.38
C ALA A 45 -0.43 1.36 11.46
N SER A 46 -1.66 1.24 11.99
CA SER A 46 -2.16 2.06 13.09
C SER A 46 -1.97 1.41 14.46
N ALA A 47 -1.73 0.10 14.51
CA ALA A 47 -1.45 -0.61 15.75
C ALA A 47 -0.18 -0.07 16.43
N HIS A 48 -0.29 0.20 17.72
CA HIS A 48 0.81 0.69 18.55
C HIS A 48 0.58 0.32 20.02
N HIS A 49 1.67 0.28 20.80
CA HIS A 49 1.59 0.13 22.24
C HIS A 49 1.06 1.41 22.89
N LYS A 50 0.32 1.29 24.00
CA LYS A 50 -0.21 2.45 24.73
C LYS A 50 0.92 3.44 25.07
N GLY A 51 0.78 4.68 24.61
CA GLY A 51 1.77 5.74 24.85
C GLY A 51 2.89 5.85 23.80
N PHE A 52 2.90 4.99 22.78
CA PHE A 52 3.82 5.06 21.65
C PHE A 52 3.09 5.53 20.39
N LYS A 53 3.84 5.99 19.38
CA LYS A 53 3.29 6.33 18.07
C LYS A 53 3.21 5.09 17.18
N SER A 54 2.19 5.04 16.34
CA SER A 54 2.04 4.08 15.25
C SER A 54 2.90 4.45 14.04
N LEU A 55 3.06 3.48 13.13
CA LEU A 55 3.79 3.70 11.87
C LEU A 55 3.19 4.86 11.06
N ASN A 56 1.85 4.93 10.99
CA ASN A 56 1.13 5.99 10.29
C ASN A 56 1.43 7.41 10.84
N GLU A 57 1.79 7.53 12.12
CA GLU A 57 2.05 8.82 12.77
C GLU A 57 3.51 9.29 12.63
N VAL A 58 4.42 8.37 12.29
CA VAL A 58 5.86 8.67 12.16
C VAL A 58 6.33 8.71 10.71
N LEU A 59 5.53 8.21 9.76
CA LEU A 59 5.82 8.30 8.34
C LEU A 59 5.72 9.74 7.83
N HIS A 60 6.82 10.24 7.26
CA HIS A 60 6.81 11.51 6.56
C HIS A 60 6.05 11.36 5.23
N ARG A 61 4.89 12.02 5.12
CA ARG A 61 3.99 11.93 3.96
C ARG A 61 4.59 12.44 2.64
N GLY A 62 5.59 13.32 2.71
CA GLY A 62 6.11 14.03 1.54
C GLY A 62 5.10 15.00 0.92
N PRO A 63 5.48 15.71 -0.16
CA PRO A 63 4.57 16.58 -0.89
C PRO A 63 3.49 15.78 -1.66
N VAL A 64 2.34 16.41 -1.89
CA VAL A 64 1.28 15.81 -2.70
C VAL A 64 1.71 15.82 -4.17
N MET A 65 1.95 14.63 -4.74
CA MET A 65 2.30 14.46 -6.16
C MET A 65 1.08 14.30 -7.08
N LEU A 66 -0.12 14.20 -6.51
CA LEU A 66 -1.35 14.02 -7.29
C LEU A 66 -1.79 15.35 -7.92
N PRO A 67 -2.17 15.36 -9.21
CA PRO A 67 -2.76 16.53 -9.84
C PRO A 67 -4.12 16.85 -9.22
N ASP A 68 -4.48 18.13 -9.22
CA ASP A 68 -5.80 18.59 -8.75
C ASP A 68 -6.94 17.85 -9.47
N SER A 69 -7.80 17.18 -8.70
CA SER A 69 -8.84 16.31 -9.23
C SER A 69 -9.87 17.08 -10.05
N VAL A 70 -10.22 18.29 -9.63
CA VAL A 70 -11.17 19.15 -10.36
C VAL A 70 -10.58 19.53 -11.71
N GLY A 71 -9.32 19.98 -11.73
CA GLY A 71 -8.59 20.31 -12.94
C GLY A 71 -8.45 19.12 -13.89
N VAL A 72 -8.22 17.90 -13.38
CA VAL A 72 -8.18 16.67 -14.18
C VAL A 72 -9.55 16.42 -14.85
N ILE A 73 -10.65 16.49 -14.09
CA ILE A 73 -12.00 16.25 -14.61
C ILE A 73 -12.41 17.31 -15.64
N LEU A 74 -12.08 18.58 -15.41
CA LEU A 74 -12.36 19.66 -16.35
C LEU A 74 -11.64 19.45 -17.69
N ARG A 75 -10.33 19.15 -17.66
CA ARG A 75 -9.56 18.85 -18.87
C ARG A 75 -10.11 17.62 -19.61
N PHE A 76 -10.50 16.58 -18.86
CA PHE A 76 -11.13 15.38 -19.43
C PHE A 76 -12.39 15.73 -20.23
N ARG A 77 -13.24 16.63 -19.72
CA ARG A 77 -14.49 17.06 -20.37
C ARG A 77 -14.29 18.00 -21.57
N MET A 78 -13.17 18.71 -21.64
CA MET A 78 -12.90 19.66 -22.72
C MET A 78 -12.38 18.98 -24.01
N MET A 79 -11.85 17.75 -23.90
CA MET A 79 -11.29 17.04 -25.05
C MET A 79 -12.36 16.26 -25.80
N LYS A 80 -12.28 16.27 -27.14
CA LYS A 80 -13.20 15.52 -28.02
C LYS A 80 -13.04 14.00 -27.91
N ILE A 81 -11.82 13.54 -27.60
CA ILE A 81 -11.45 12.13 -27.48
C ILE A 81 -10.58 11.98 -26.25
N VAL A 82 -10.83 10.93 -25.45
CA VAL A 82 -10.03 10.60 -24.29
C VAL A 82 -9.70 9.11 -24.29
N ILE A 83 -8.50 8.76 -23.84
CA ILE A 83 -8.03 7.39 -23.66
C ILE A 83 -7.88 7.13 -22.17
N THR A 84 -8.42 6.01 -21.70
CA THR A 84 -8.28 5.54 -20.33
C THR A 84 -7.63 4.17 -20.35
N ALA A 85 -6.69 3.94 -19.44
CA ALA A 85 -6.09 2.63 -19.21
C ALA A 85 -6.06 2.39 -17.70
N ASP A 86 -6.25 1.13 -17.32
CA ASP A 86 -6.09 0.69 -15.94
C ASP A 86 -4.66 0.16 -15.74
N ILE A 87 -4.01 0.58 -14.65
CA ILE A 87 -2.66 0.13 -14.28
C ILE A 87 -2.82 -0.87 -13.15
N GLU A 88 -2.64 -2.15 -13.45
CA GLU A 88 -2.92 -3.25 -12.53
C GLU A 88 -2.04 -3.23 -11.26
N LYS A 89 -0.79 -2.75 -11.36
CA LYS A 89 0.16 -2.67 -10.25
C LYS A 89 0.90 -1.34 -10.28
N HIS A 90 0.51 -0.42 -9.41
CA HIS A 90 1.13 0.89 -9.29
C HIS A 90 2.23 0.97 -8.22
N PHE A 91 2.16 0.10 -7.20
CA PHE A 91 3.00 0.19 -6.00
C PHE A 91 4.18 -0.79 -5.97
N TYR A 92 4.14 -1.84 -6.79
CA TYR A 92 5.16 -2.89 -6.82
C TYR A 92 5.76 -2.94 -8.23
N ASN A 93 7.05 -2.64 -8.35
CA ASN A 93 7.84 -2.82 -9.58
C ASN A 93 8.57 -4.16 -9.53
#